data_AF-A0A541BMY7-F1
#
_entry.id   AF-A0A541BMY7-F1
#
_cell.length_a   1.000
_cell.length_b   1.000
_cell.length_c   1.000
_cell.angle_alpha   90.00
_cell.angle_beta   90.00
_cell.angle_gamma   90.00
#
_symmetry.space_group_name_H-M   'P 1'
#
loop_
_entity.id
_entity.type
_entity.pdbx_description
1 polymer ?
#
loop_
_entity_poly.entity_id
_entity_poly.type
_entity_poly.pdbx_seq_one_letter_code
_entity_poly.pdbx_strand_id
1 'polypeptide(L)'
;MTENLTHLDGEGRARMVDVGAKASTARIAVAAGELQTTAEVIGLVRADDMPKADVLATARIAGIAGAKRTSELIPLCHQLALSSVKVEFGFTDTAITIEATAKTTGQTGVEMEALTAVAVAGLTLHDMVKAVDPAASLNAVRLLTKDGGKRGHWVRGETDATRPATAVEAPSPGDRSAVVLVASTGGANGTREDTTGPMLANWLSAQGFSVRGPLVYADADIADGLADALTGGPSLVVSTGGTGASPTDQTPEATRVVLDRELPGLAEAMRRKGTEKTVHASLSRGLAGLAGRTVVVNLPGSPGGVRDGISVLEPVLDHLLAQVAGGGMHDE
;
A
#
# COMPACT_ATOMS: atom_id res chain seq x y z
N MET A 1 -11.88 -15.00 18.89
CA MET A 1 -12.06 -13.93 19.89
C MET A 1 -12.03 -12.62 19.14
N THR A 2 -13.12 -11.87 19.13
CA THR A 2 -13.23 -10.55 18.48
C THR A 2 -12.29 -9.58 19.19
N GLU A 3 -11.19 -9.17 18.53
CA GLU A 3 -10.35 -8.09 19.05
C GLU A 3 -11.13 -6.78 18.93
N ASN A 4 -11.70 -6.31 20.04
CA ASN A 4 -12.31 -4.99 20.12
C ASN A 4 -11.23 -3.93 19.90
N LEU A 5 -11.40 -3.11 18.86
CA LEU A 5 -10.55 -1.95 18.57
C LEU A 5 -10.52 -1.02 19.79
N THR A 6 -9.35 -0.83 20.39
CA THR A 6 -9.23 -0.11 21.67
C THR A 6 -9.58 1.37 21.57
N HIS A 7 -9.50 1.96 20.37
CA HIS A 7 -9.79 3.38 20.12
C HIS A 7 -11.26 3.66 19.80
N LEU A 8 -12.13 2.66 19.85
CA LEU A 8 -13.57 2.83 19.68
C LEU A 8 -14.30 2.65 21.01
N ASP A 9 -15.39 3.38 21.20
CA ASP A 9 -16.35 3.15 22.28
C ASP A 9 -17.36 2.04 21.89
N GLY A 10 -18.30 1.73 22.79
CA GLY A 10 -19.32 0.70 22.55
C GLY A 10 -20.32 1.04 21.42
N GLU A 11 -20.28 2.27 20.91
CA GLU A 11 -21.10 2.77 19.81
C GLU A 11 -20.27 2.99 18.53
N GLY A 12 -18.99 2.59 18.53
CA GLY A 12 -18.09 2.71 17.38
C GLY A 12 -17.50 4.11 17.17
N ARG A 13 -17.60 5.02 18.14
CA ARG A 13 -17.01 6.37 18.05
C ARG A 13 -15.57 6.39 18.55
N ALA A 14 -14.78 7.28 17.98
CA ALA A 14 -13.38 7.44 18.33
C ALA A 14 -13.22 7.95 19.78
N ARG A 15 -12.40 7.27 20.59
CA ARG A 15 -12.06 7.68 21.96
C ARG A 15 -10.58 7.50 22.27
N MET A 16 -10.04 8.40 23.07
CA MET A 16 -8.74 8.21 23.69
C MET A 16 -8.88 7.18 24.82
N VAL A 17 -7.99 6.18 24.83
CA VAL A 17 -8.02 5.10 25.82
C VAL A 17 -7.61 5.63 27.19
N ASP A 18 -8.37 5.35 28.24
CA ASP A 18 -7.91 5.62 29.61
C ASP A 18 -6.76 4.68 29.97
N VAL A 19 -5.63 5.27 30.35
CA VAL A 19 -4.41 4.57 30.76
C VAL A 19 -4.05 4.83 32.23
N GLY A 20 -4.86 5.58 32.97
CA GLY A 20 -4.56 6.05 34.33
C GLY A 20 -4.30 4.93 35.34
N ALA A 21 -4.92 3.76 35.17
CA ALA A 21 -4.70 2.58 36.01
C ALA A 21 -3.48 1.73 35.61
N LYS A 22 -2.80 2.03 34.49
CA LYS A 22 -1.64 1.26 34.03
C LYS A 22 -0.38 1.69 34.78
N ALA A 23 0.55 0.77 35.00
CA ALA A 23 1.84 1.09 35.60
C ALA A 23 2.67 2.00 34.68
N SER A 24 3.42 2.93 35.29
CA SER A 24 4.43 3.73 34.59
C SER A 24 5.73 2.94 34.47
N THR A 25 6.22 2.78 33.25
CA THR A 25 7.43 1.99 32.93
C THR A 25 8.29 2.71 31.90
N ALA A 26 9.58 2.39 31.85
CA ALA A 26 10.45 2.82 30.76
C ALA A 26 9.94 2.29 29.43
N ARG A 27 9.96 3.13 28.39
CA ARG A 27 9.46 2.83 27.06
C ARG A 27 10.37 3.41 26.00
N ILE A 28 10.65 2.61 24.99
CA ILE A 28 11.52 2.97 23.87
C ILE A 28 10.82 2.57 22.59
N ALA A 29 10.92 3.40 21.56
CA ALA A 29 10.51 3.08 20.22
C ALA A 29 11.57 3.56 19.22
N VAL A 30 11.86 2.74 18.23
CA VAL A 30 12.72 3.08 17.09
C VAL A 30 11.88 2.98 15.83
N ALA A 31 11.89 4.00 15.00
CA ALA A 31 11.24 4.03 13.70
C ALA A 31 12.24 4.42 12.61
N ALA A 32 11.97 4.02 11.38
CA ALA A 32 12.78 4.37 10.22
C ALA A 32 11.92 4.75 9.02
N GLY A 33 12.52 5.46 8.08
CA GLY A 33 11.98 5.82 6.77
C GLY A 33 13.11 6.23 5.84
N GLU A 34 12.80 6.55 4.59
CA GLU A 34 13.81 7.00 3.63
C GLU A 34 13.24 8.03 2.66
N LEU A 35 14.03 9.05 2.36
CA LEU A 35 13.74 9.97 1.26
C LEU A 35 14.44 9.44 0.01
N GLN A 36 13.67 8.89 -0.92
CA GLN A 36 14.14 8.50 -2.24
C GLN A 36 14.30 9.74 -3.11
N THR A 37 15.47 9.89 -3.74
CA THR A 37 15.85 11.03 -4.56
C THR A 37 16.91 10.62 -5.60
N THR A 38 17.62 11.57 -6.21
CA THR A 38 18.64 11.33 -7.22
C THR A 38 20.05 11.23 -6.61
N ALA A 39 20.97 10.55 -7.31
CA ALA A 39 22.38 10.51 -6.92
C ALA A 39 23.03 11.91 -6.87
N GLU A 40 22.54 12.84 -7.69
CA GLU A 40 22.96 14.25 -7.66
C GLU A 40 22.62 14.89 -6.32
N VAL A 41 21.37 14.76 -5.84
CA VAL A 41 20.97 15.28 -4.53
C VAL A 41 21.77 14.64 -3.40
N ILE A 42 22.03 13.33 -3.46
CA ILE A 42 22.88 12.66 -2.47
C ILE A 42 24.29 13.26 -2.47
N GLY A 43 24.87 13.51 -3.65
CA GLY A 43 26.17 14.17 -3.81
C GLY A 43 26.19 15.56 -3.15
N LEU A 44 25.21 16.41 -3.49
CA LEU A 44 25.10 17.77 -2.97
C LEU A 44 24.91 17.80 -1.45
N VAL A 45 24.04 16.94 -0.90
CA VAL A 45 23.78 16.87 0.55
C VAL A 45 25.02 16.38 1.31
N ARG A 46 25.77 15.42 0.77
CA ARG A 46 27.01 14.94 1.41
C ARG A 46 28.15 15.96 1.35
N ALA A 47 28.19 16.76 0.28
CA ALA A 47 29.19 17.80 0.09
C ALA A 47 28.84 19.12 0.81
N ASP A 48 27.64 19.22 1.39
CA ASP A 48 27.08 20.46 1.95
C ASP A 48 27.00 21.61 0.92
N ASP A 49 26.72 21.25 -0.34
CA ASP A 49 26.66 22.16 -1.50
C ASP A 49 25.23 22.38 -2.00
N MET A 50 24.25 22.17 -1.11
CA MET A 50 22.85 22.43 -1.44
C MET A 50 22.56 23.94 -1.48
N PRO A 51 21.64 24.42 -2.35
CA PRO A 51 21.24 25.83 -2.36
C PRO A 51 20.71 26.33 -1.00
N LYS A 52 20.22 25.41 -0.17
CA LYS A 52 19.85 25.65 1.22
C LYS A 52 20.90 25.01 2.14
N ALA A 53 21.48 25.81 3.04
CA ALA A 53 22.45 25.35 4.01
C ALA A 53 21.84 24.39 5.05
N ASP A 54 22.68 23.53 5.64
CA ASP A 54 22.36 22.75 6.84
C ASP A 54 21.17 21.78 6.70
N VAL A 55 21.06 21.07 5.56
CA VAL A 55 19.95 20.17 5.25
C VAL A 55 19.69 19.15 6.36
N LEU A 56 20.72 18.38 6.76
CA LEU A 56 20.57 17.32 7.75
C LEU A 56 20.34 17.87 9.16
N ALA A 57 20.99 18.99 9.53
CA ALA A 57 20.81 19.59 10.84
C ALA A 57 19.38 20.14 11.00
N THR A 58 18.88 20.82 9.97
CA THR A 58 17.50 21.33 9.91
C THR A 58 16.49 20.20 10.02
N ALA A 59 16.65 19.13 9.22
CA ALA A 59 15.79 17.95 9.29
C ALA A 59 15.84 17.26 10.66
N ARG A 60 17.00 17.20 11.31
CA ARG A 60 17.16 16.63 12.66
C ARG A 60 16.34 17.39 13.69
N ILE A 61 16.46 18.73 13.69
CA ILE A 61 15.74 19.60 14.62
C ILE A 61 14.23 19.48 14.37
N ALA A 62 13.81 19.46 13.10
CA ALA A 62 12.42 19.28 12.73
C ALA A 62 11.87 17.93 13.21
N GLY A 63 12.60 16.82 13.04
CA GLY A 63 12.20 15.51 13.57
C GLY A 63 12.05 15.50 15.09
N ILE A 64 12.98 16.12 15.83
CA ILE A 64 12.90 16.26 17.29
C ILE A 64 11.69 17.11 17.70
N ALA A 65 11.42 18.20 16.99
CA ALA A 65 10.25 19.04 17.24
C ALA A 65 8.94 18.31 16.92
N GLY A 66 8.91 17.53 15.83
CA GLY A 66 7.79 16.68 15.44
C GLY A 66 7.42 15.68 16.52
N ALA A 67 8.40 14.94 17.05
CA ALA A 67 8.17 14.01 18.17
C ALA A 67 7.49 14.69 19.37
N LYS A 68 7.98 15.87 19.77
CA LYS A 68 7.42 16.62 20.91
C LYS A 68 5.99 17.11 20.70
N ARG A 69 5.55 17.23 19.44
CA ARG A 69 4.22 17.71 19.05
C ARG A 69 3.30 16.59 18.57
N THR A 70 3.67 15.33 18.76
CA THR A 70 2.90 14.17 18.29
C THR A 70 1.45 14.19 18.77
N SER A 71 1.20 14.53 20.04
CA SER A 71 -0.16 14.62 20.59
C SER A 71 -0.98 15.79 20.04
N GLU A 72 -0.35 16.81 19.45
CA GLU A 72 -1.05 17.89 18.75
C GLU A 72 -1.43 17.48 17.31
N LEU A 73 -0.66 16.56 16.72
CA LEU A 73 -0.82 16.13 15.33
C LEU A 73 -1.70 14.88 15.19
N ILE A 74 -1.61 13.94 16.15
CA ILE A 74 -2.32 12.66 16.12
C ILE A 74 -3.47 12.70 17.15
N PRO A 75 -4.75 12.79 16.72
CA PRO A 75 -5.87 13.21 17.58
C PRO A 75 -6.11 12.41 18.87
N LEU A 76 -5.75 11.12 18.89
CA LEU A 76 -6.02 10.23 20.02
C LEU A 76 -4.74 9.79 20.76
N CYS A 77 -3.59 10.41 20.46
CA CYS A 77 -2.37 10.18 21.23
C CYS A 77 -2.42 10.91 22.57
N HIS A 78 -1.95 10.23 23.62
CA HIS A 78 -1.72 10.87 24.91
C HIS A 78 -0.57 11.86 24.82
N GLN A 79 -0.61 12.91 25.61
CA GLN A 79 0.55 13.77 25.82
C GLN A 79 1.57 13.05 26.69
N LEU A 80 2.83 12.96 26.21
CA LEU A 80 3.91 12.25 26.90
C LEU A 80 5.10 13.18 27.19
N ALA A 81 5.65 13.06 28.38
CA ALA A 81 6.92 13.68 28.73
C ALA A 81 8.08 12.88 28.12
N LEU A 82 8.52 13.25 26.93
CA LEU A 82 9.66 12.61 26.26
C LEU A 82 10.95 12.86 27.02
N SER A 83 11.67 11.78 27.33
CA SER A 83 12.98 11.83 28.01
C SER A 83 14.14 12.00 27.03
N SER A 84 14.02 11.46 25.82
CA SER A 84 15.00 11.68 24.74
C SER A 84 14.37 11.43 23.38
N VAL A 85 14.82 12.19 22.37
CA VAL A 85 14.57 11.92 20.96
C VAL A 85 15.90 12.04 20.22
N LYS A 86 16.28 10.98 19.49
CA LYS A 86 17.46 10.95 18.61
C LYS A 86 16.97 10.74 17.19
N VAL A 87 17.47 11.53 16.25
CA VAL A 87 17.21 11.36 14.81
C VAL A 87 18.55 11.24 14.12
N GLU A 88 18.75 10.23 13.29
CA GLU A 88 19.98 9.91 12.57
C GLU A 88 19.70 9.74 11.08
N PHE A 89 20.72 10.05 10.28
CA PHE A 89 20.64 9.95 8.83
C PHE A 89 21.75 9.04 8.31
N GLY A 90 21.40 8.19 7.36
CA GLY A 90 22.33 7.45 6.52
C GLY A 90 22.06 7.72 5.05
N PHE A 91 22.78 7.03 4.18
CA PHE A 91 22.71 7.27 2.75
C PHE A 91 22.89 5.97 1.96
N THR A 92 22.12 5.83 0.88
CA THR A 92 22.41 4.92 -0.24
C THR A 92 22.86 5.75 -1.45
N ASP A 93 22.94 5.14 -2.63
CA ASP A 93 23.24 5.88 -3.87
C ASP A 93 22.12 6.84 -4.28
N THR A 94 20.88 6.58 -3.86
CA THR A 94 19.68 7.32 -4.29
C THR A 94 18.70 7.61 -3.15
N ALA A 95 19.09 7.43 -1.89
CA ALA A 95 18.21 7.71 -0.77
C ALA A 95 18.96 8.24 0.47
N ILE A 96 18.27 9.08 1.24
CA ILE A 96 18.67 9.46 2.60
C ILE A 96 17.83 8.61 3.56
N THR A 97 18.47 7.70 4.30
CA THR A 97 17.79 6.91 5.32
C THR A 97 17.63 7.74 6.58
N ILE A 98 16.52 7.56 7.29
CA ILE A 98 16.14 8.28 8.50
C ILE A 98 15.84 7.25 9.57
N GLU A 99 16.46 7.35 10.73
CA GLU A 99 16.11 6.57 11.92
C GLU A 99 15.83 7.50 13.10
N ALA A 100 14.73 7.29 13.80
CA ALA A 100 14.37 8.04 14.99
C ALA A 100 14.14 7.11 16.18
N THR A 101 14.79 7.41 17.31
CA THR A 101 14.58 6.75 18.59
C THR A 101 13.90 7.71 19.57
N ALA A 102 12.74 7.35 20.10
CA ALA A 102 12.03 8.09 21.15
C ALA A 102 12.01 7.28 22.46
N LYS A 103 12.15 7.96 23.60
CA LYS A 103 12.09 7.34 24.93
C LYS A 103 11.23 8.13 25.90
N THR A 104 10.50 7.44 26.77
CA THR A 104 9.78 8.04 27.92
C THR A 104 9.75 7.08 29.11
N THR A 105 9.27 7.57 30.25
CA THR A 105 8.74 6.74 31.35
C THR A 105 7.27 7.10 31.53
N GLY A 106 6.35 6.17 31.24
CA GLY A 106 4.92 6.47 31.20
C GLY A 106 4.01 5.25 31.10
N GLN A 107 2.70 5.51 30.97
CA GLN A 107 1.63 4.50 30.98
C GLN A 107 1.27 3.95 29.59
N THR A 108 1.71 4.62 28.53
CA THR A 108 1.53 4.23 27.13
C THR A 108 2.81 4.37 26.32
N GLY A 109 2.90 3.65 25.20
CA GLY A 109 4.06 3.58 24.31
C GLY A 109 4.41 4.91 23.63
N VAL A 110 5.59 4.95 23.00
CA VAL A 110 6.14 6.11 22.27
C VAL A 110 6.35 5.83 20.79
N GLU A 111 5.62 4.86 20.24
CA GLU A 111 5.71 4.46 18.83
C GLU A 111 5.39 5.65 17.91
N MET A 112 4.37 6.43 18.27
CA MET A 112 3.92 7.56 17.46
C MET A 112 4.94 8.68 17.46
N GLU A 113 5.61 8.96 18.58
CA GLU A 113 6.64 9.99 18.65
C GLU A 113 7.85 9.65 17.78
N ALA A 114 8.24 8.37 17.70
CA ALA A 114 9.29 7.92 16.80
C ALA A 114 8.85 8.02 15.32
N LEU A 115 7.64 7.57 14.99
CA LEU A 115 7.10 7.64 13.61
C LEU A 115 6.92 9.08 13.13
N THR A 116 6.38 9.95 13.97
CA THR A 116 6.22 11.37 13.68
C THR A 116 7.56 12.07 13.50
N ALA A 117 8.59 11.72 14.29
CA ALA A 117 9.94 12.24 14.06
C ALA A 117 10.48 11.89 12.67
N VAL A 118 10.33 10.64 12.22
CA VAL A 118 10.74 10.21 10.87
C VAL A 118 9.97 10.98 9.81
N ALA A 119 8.64 11.05 9.93
CA ALA A 119 7.79 11.73 8.95
C ALA A 119 8.14 13.22 8.82
N VAL A 120 8.27 13.93 9.94
CA VAL A 120 8.58 15.36 9.93
C VAL A 120 10.01 15.63 9.46
N ALA A 121 10.98 14.80 9.84
CA ALA A 121 12.34 14.89 9.30
C ALA A 121 12.35 14.66 7.78
N GLY A 122 11.63 13.66 7.29
CA GLY A 122 11.52 13.35 5.86
C GLY A 122 10.86 14.46 5.05
N LEU A 123 9.75 15.03 5.53
CA LEU A 123 9.11 16.19 4.90
C LEU A 123 10.02 17.42 4.90
N THR A 124 10.83 17.58 5.94
CA THR A 124 11.81 18.66 5.99
C THR A 124 12.94 18.43 4.99
N LEU A 125 13.47 17.21 4.87
CA LEU A 125 14.44 16.90 3.82
C LEU A 125 13.87 17.18 2.43
N HIS A 126 12.62 16.78 2.15
CA HIS A 126 11.95 17.12 0.90
C HIS A 126 11.92 18.65 0.69
N ASP A 127 11.52 19.43 1.70
CA ASP A 127 11.52 20.89 1.60
C ASP A 127 12.91 21.46 1.26
N MET A 128 13.96 20.85 1.81
CA MET A 128 15.35 21.26 1.59
C MET A 128 15.87 20.88 0.20
N VAL A 129 15.43 19.77 -0.39
CA VAL A 129 15.95 19.26 -1.68
C VAL A 129 15.09 19.58 -2.91
N LYS A 130 13.80 19.94 -2.73
CA LYS A 130 12.84 20.11 -3.84
C LYS A 130 13.21 21.11 -4.94
N ALA A 131 14.19 21.97 -4.71
CA ALA A 131 14.71 22.88 -5.73
C ALA A 131 15.57 22.15 -6.79
N VAL A 132 16.20 21.04 -6.40
CA VAL A 132 17.02 20.17 -7.27
C VAL A 132 16.19 18.97 -7.72
N ASP A 133 15.46 18.34 -6.81
CA ASP A 133 14.60 17.19 -7.10
C ASP A 133 13.20 17.38 -6.49
N PRO A 134 12.24 17.96 -7.25
CA PRO A 134 10.86 18.10 -6.79
C PRO A 134 10.08 16.77 -6.80
N ALA A 135 10.63 15.70 -7.38
CA ALA A 135 10.01 14.38 -7.47
C ALA A 135 10.45 13.44 -6.33
N ALA A 136 11.29 13.92 -5.40
CA ALA A 136 11.71 13.17 -4.23
C ALA A 136 10.50 12.62 -3.46
N SER A 137 10.58 11.39 -2.98
CA SER A 137 9.47 10.72 -2.28
C SER A 137 9.89 10.24 -0.89
N LEU A 138 9.01 10.42 0.09
CA LEU A 138 9.21 9.88 1.43
C LEU A 138 8.56 8.50 1.52
N ASN A 139 9.38 7.47 1.70
CA ASN A 139 8.97 6.09 1.65
C ASN A 139 9.18 5.38 3.00
N ALA A 140 8.49 4.25 3.15
CA ALA A 140 8.74 3.24 4.17
C ALA A 140 8.82 3.74 5.63
N VAL A 141 8.05 4.77 6.00
CA VAL A 141 7.93 5.23 7.41
C VAL A 141 7.30 4.12 8.26
N ARG A 142 8.08 3.53 9.18
CA ARG A 142 7.72 2.30 9.88
C ARG A 142 8.43 2.15 11.22
N LEU A 143 7.80 1.44 12.17
CA LEU A 143 8.41 1.12 13.47
C LEU A 143 9.39 -0.06 13.34
N LEU A 144 10.64 0.06 13.77
CA LEU A 144 11.63 -1.03 13.77
C LEU A 144 11.57 -1.89 15.05
N THR A 145 11.50 -1.26 16.21
CA THR A 145 11.39 -1.95 17.49
C THR A 145 10.69 -1.07 18.51
N LYS A 146 10.10 -1.70 19.52
CA LYS A 146 9.66 -1.03 20.74
C LYS A 146 9.92 -1.90 21.96
N ASP A 147 10.10 -1.24 23.09
CA ASP A 147 10.30 -1.87 24.39
C ASP A 147 9.38 -1.22 25.44
N GLY A 148 8.97 -2.02 26.42
CA GLY A 148 8.19 -1.57 27.57
C GLY A 148 6.66 -1.75 27.46
N GLY A 149 6.01 -1.75 28.63
CA GLY A 149 4.58 -1.99 28.78
C GLY A 149 4.17 -3.46 28.71
N LYS A 150 2.86 -3.73 28.79
CA LYS A 150 2.30 -5.09 28.91
C LYS A 150 2.70 -6.04 27.77
N ARG A 151 2.90 -5.51 26.55
CA ARG A 151 3.24 -6.30 25.37
C ARG A 151 4.75 -6.60 25.24
N GLY A 152 5.58 -6.07 26.15
CA GLY A 152 7.01 -6.34 26.19
C GLY A 152 7.79 -5.80 24.99
N HIS A 153 8.95 -6.40 24.74
CA HIS A 153 9.80 -6.10 23.60
C HIS A 153 9.17 -6.60 22.30
N TRP A 154 9.26 -5.78 21.25
CA TRP A 154 8.79 -6.11 19.90
C TRP A 154 9.84 -5.64 18.90
N VAL A 155 10.20 -6.50 17.96
CA VAL A 155 11.07 -6.18 16.83
C VAL A 155 10.35 -6.54 15.55
N ARG A 156 10.42 -5.66 14.56
CA ARG A 156 9.97 -5.93 13.20
C ARG A 156 10.73 -7.14 12.66
N GLY A 157 10.00 -8.19 12.29
CA GLY A 157 10.57 -9.44 11.81
C GLY A 157 10.62 -10.59 12.84
N GLU A 158 10.63 -10.33 14.15
CA GLU A 158 10.69 -11.41 15.18
C GLU A 158 9.30 -11.93 15.58
N THR A 159 8.28 -11.06 15.66
CA THR A 159 6.87 -11.46 15.88
C THR A 159 6.06 -11.60 14.57
N ASP A 160 6.71 -11.38 13.43
CA ASP A 160 6.13 -11.49 12.08
C ASP A 160 6.23 -12.93 11.50
N ALA A 161 6.65 -13.92 12.29
CA ALA A 161 6.53 -15.33 11.88
C ALA A 161 5.06 -15.77 11.61
N THR A 162 4.07 -14.93 11.97
CA THR A 162 2.64 -15.09 11.61
C THR A 162 2.04 -13.87 10.90
N ARG A 163 2.87 -12.96 10.38
CA ARG A 163 2.45 -11.87 9.49
C ARG A 163 3.55 -11.69 8.45
N PRO A 164 3.33 -11.99 7.15
CA PRO A 164 4.44 -12.00 6.21
C PRO A 164 5.07 -10.61 6.11
N ALA A 165 6.30 -10.50 6.59
CA ALA A 165 7.18 -9.39 6.32
C ALA A 165 7.68 -9.52 4.87
N THR A 166 7.09 -8.82 3.92
CA THR A 166 7.69 -8.70 2.59
C THR A 166 8.68 -7.56 2.60
N ALA A 167 9.90 -7.86 3.05
CA ALA A 167 11.07 -7.18 2.53
C ALA A 167 11.13 -7.46 1.02
N VAL A 168 11.38 -6.40 0.25
CA VAL A 168 11.44 -6.41 -1.20
C VAL A 168 12.72 -7.15 -1.62
N GLU A 169 12.62 -8.47 -1.77
CA GLU A 169 13.46 -9.18 -2.75
C GLU A 169 12.80 -9.00 -4.12
N ALA A 170 13.61 -8.62 -5.12
CA ALA A 170 13.16 -8.58 -6.50
C ALA A 170 12.64 -9.98 -6.88
N PRO A 171 11.42 -10.09 -7.43
CA PRO A 171 10.84 -11.40 -7.71
C PRO A 171 11.69 -12.14 -8.73
N SER A 172 12.17 -13.32 -8.34
CA SER A 172 12.67 -14.31 -9.28
C SER A 172 11.54 -14.69 -10.26
N PRO A 173 11.83 -15.01 -11.54
CA PRO A 173 10.84 -15.23 -12.60
C PRO A 173 9.86 -16.43 -12.45
N GLY A 174 9.53 -16.88 -11.23
CA GLY A 174 8.79 -18.13 -10.97
C GLY A 174 7.44 -18.01 -10.26
N ASP A 175 7.10 -16.93 -9.57
CA ASP A 175 5.87 -16.90 -8.74
C ASP A 175 4.68 -16.30 -9.49
N ARG A 176 3.88 -17.16 -10.14
CA ARG A 176 2.56 -16.83 -10.70
C ARG A 176 1.57 -16.51 -9.57
N SER A 177 1.65 -15.34 -8.96
CA SER A 177 0.69 -14.89 -7.95
C SER A 177 -0.41 -14.03 -8.60
N ALA A 178 -1.66 -14.23 -8.18
CA ALA A 178 -2.78 -13.43 -8.66
C ALA A 178 -3.71 -13.00 -7.52
N VAL A 179 -4.38 -11.87 -7.70
CA VAL A 179 -5.40 -11.38 -6.76
C VAL A 179 -6.73 -11.19 -7.49
N VAL A 180 -7.81 -11.68 -6.87
CA VAL A 180 -9.18 -11.49 -7.37
C VAL A 180 -9.91 -10.49 -6.50
N LEU A 181 -10.40 -9.41 -7.12
CA LEU A 181 -11.20 -8.37 -6.49
C LEU A 181 -12.64 -8.40 -6.98
N VAL A 182 -13.59 -8.15 -6.08
CA VAL A 182 -15.02 -8.05 -6.40
C VAL A 182 -15.54 -6.72 -5.91
N ALA A 183 -15.94 -5.85 -6.84
CA ALA A 183 -16.64 -4.61 -6.55
C ALA A 183 -18.14 -4.90 -6.46
N SER A 184 -18.65 -4.99 -5.23
CA SER A 184 -20.06 -5.19 -4.97
C SER A 184 -20.46 -4.71 -3.58
N THR A 185 -21.20 -3.61 -3.50
CA THR A 185 -21.80 -3.15 -2.23
C THR A 185 -22.71 -4.21 -1.59
N GLY A 186 -23.49 -4.94 -2.41
CA GLY A 186 -24.32 -6.04 -1.91
C GLY A 186 -23.51 -7.23 -1.40
N GLY A 187 -22.42 -7.57 -2.09
CA GLY A 187 -21.49 -8.62 -1.66
C GLY A 187 -20.77 -8.27 -0.35
N ALA A 188 -20.25 -7.05 -0.24
CA ALA A 188 -19.58 -6.56 0.95
C ALA A 188 -20.50 -6.51 2.18
N ASN A 189 -21.77 -6.17 1.97
CA ASN A 189 -22.79 -6.16 3.03
C ASN A 189 -23.41 -7.55 3.31
N GLY A 190 -22.98 -8.60 2.59
CA GLY A 190 -23.52 -9.96 2.72
C GLY A 190 -24.98 -10.12 2.27
N THR A 191 -25.54 -9.13 1.57
CA THR A 191 -26.93 -9.16 1.08
C THR A 191 -27.07 -9.81 -0.30
N ARG A 192 -25.94 -10.06 -0.98
CA ARG A 192 -25.87 -10.75 -2.26
C ARG A 192 -24.71 -11.73 -2.26
N GLU A 193 -24.97 -12.98 -2.62
CA GLU A 193 -23.91 -13.97 -2.82
C GLU A 193 -23.10 -13.63 -4.08
N ASP A 194 -21.77 -13.62 -3.96
CA ASP A 194 -20.88 -13.46 -5.09
C ASP A 194 -20.62 -14.79 -5.78
N THR A 195 -20.89 -14.83 -7.08
CA THR A 195 -20.66 -16.00 -7.95
C THR A 195 -19.51 -15.77 -8.94
N THR A 196 -19.01 -14.54 -9.03
CA THR A 196 -17.99 -14.13 -10.00
C THR A 196 -16.57 -14.23 -9.46
N GLY A 197 -16.34 -13.83 -8.22
CA GLY A 197 -15.05 -13.97 -7.55
C GLY A 197 -14.58 -15.42 -7.43
N PRO A 198 -15.40 -16.36 -6.93
CA PRO A 198 -15.02 -17.78 -6.87
C PRO A 198 -14.74 -18.37 -8.27
N MET A 199 -15.47 -17.93 -9.30
CA MET A 199 -15.24 -18.37 -10.68
C MET A 199 -13.85 -17.97 -11.17
N LEU A 200 -13.45 -16.72 -10.94
CA LEU A 200 -12.12 -16.22 -11.30
C LEU A 200 -11.01 -16.90 -10.50
N ALA A 201 -11.21 -17.07 -9.19
CA ALA A 201 -10.22 -17.73 -8.35
C ALA A 201 -9.97 -19.19 -8.77
N ASN A 202 -11.04 -19.92 -9.10
CA ASN A 202 -10.93 -21.29 -9.59
C ASN A 202 -10.23 -21.37 -10.95
N TRP A 203 -10.57 -20.47 -11.89
CA TRP A 203 -9.89 -20.43 -13.19
C TRP A 203 -8.40 -20.11 -13.05
N LEU A 204 -8.04 -19.10 -12.27
CA LEU A 204 -6.63 -18.74 -12.03
C LEU A 204 -5.87 -19.87 -11.33
N SER A 205 -6.48 -20.54 -10.35
CA SER A 205 -5.85 -21.69 -9.70
C SER A 205 -5.59 -22.84 -10.67
N ALA A 206 -6.54 -23.10 -11.60
CA ALA A 206 -6.36 -24.08 -12.67
C ALA A 206 -5.24 -23.71 -13.66
N GLN A 207 -4.96 -22.41 -13.81
CA GLN A 207 -3.85 -21.85 -14.60
C GLN A 207 -2.52 -21.76 -13.81
N GLY A 208 -2.45 -22.44 -12.65
CA GLY A 208 -1.23 -22.54 -11.83
C GLY A 208 -0.91 -21.29 -11.01
N PHE A 209 -1.86 -20.37 -10.83
CA PHE A 209 -1.63 -19.21 -9.96
C PHE A 209 -1.83 -19.54 -8.48
N SER A 210 -1.00 -18.95 -7.63
CA SER A 210 -1.32 -18.78 -6.21
C SER A 210 -2.27 -17.59 -6.06
N VAL A 211 -3.54 -17.86 -5.75
CA VAL A 211 -4.61 -16.85 -5.75
C VAL A 211 -4.91 -16.32 -4.35
N ARG A 212 -4.88 -15.00 -4.20
CA ARG A 212 -5.44 -14.28 -3.04
C ARG A 212 -6.84 -13.77 -3.38
N GLY A 213 -7.82 -14.11 -2.56
CA GLY A 213 -9.22 -13.69 -2.74
C GLY A 213 -10.17 -14.87 -3.02
N PRO A 214 -11.42 -14.60 -3.46
CA PRO A 214 -11.92 -13.28 -3.83
C PRO A 214 -12.02 -12.32 -2.65
N LEU A 215 -11.48 -11.11 -2.82
CA LEU A 215 -11.61 -10.02 -1.87
C LEU A 215 -12.79 -9.15 -2.30
N VAL A 216 -13.81 -9.03 -1.45
CA VAL A 216 -15.05 -8.31 -1.77
C VAL A 216 -15.02 -6.94 -1.10
N TYR A 217 -15.16 -5.89 -1.91
CA TYR A 217 -15.21 -4.50 -1.48
C TYR A 217 -16.54 -3.87 -1.92
N ALA A 218 -17.03 -2.93 -1.12
CA ALA A 218 -18.13 -2.08 -1.57
C ALA A 218 -17.64 -1.20 -2.73
N ASP A 219 -18.57 -0.76 -3.58
CA ASP A 219 -18.20 0.00 -4.78
C ASP A 219 -17.47 1.32 -4.44
N ALA A 220 -17.79 1.92 -3.29
CA ALA A 220 -17.13 3.12 -2.78
C ALA A 220 -15.68 2.88 -2.32
N ASP A 221 -15.34 1.64 -1.94
CA ASP A 221 -14.06 1.28 -1.34
C ASP A 221 -13.14 0.54 -2.33
N ILE A 222 -13.51 0.48 -3.61
CA ILE A 222 -12.78 -0.30 -4.62
C ILE A 222 -11.35 0.24 -4.86
N ALA A 223 -11.12 1.54 -4.64
CA ALA A 223 -9.80 2.13 -4.71
C ALA A 223 -8.85 1.56 -3.63
N ASP A 224 -9.35 1.43 -2.39
CA ASP A 224 -8.60 0.81 -1.30
C ASP A 224 -8.37 -0.68 -1.56
N GLY A 225 -9.38 -1.36 -2.11
CA GLY A 225 -9.25 -2.76 -2.52
C GLY A 225 -8.20 -2.98 -3.61
N LEU A 226 -8.08 -2.04 -4.55
CA LEU A 226 -7.06 -2.12 -5.60
C LEU A 226 -5.65 -1.85 -5.05
N ALA A 227 -5.50 -0.89 -4.14
CA ALA A 227 -4.25 -0.66 -3.43
C ALA A 227 -3.83 -1.89 -2.60
N ASP A 228 -4.77 -2.53 -1.89
CA ASP A 228 -4.53 -3.77 -1.14
C ASP A 228 -4.14 -4.93 -2.08
N ALA A 229 -4.81 -5.07 -3.22
CA ALA A 229 -4.51 -6.13 -4.18
C ALA A 229 -3.13 -6.00 -4.81
N LEU A 230 -2.61 -4.79 -4.98
CA LEU A 230 -1.26 -4.55 -5.47
C LEU A 230 -0.18 -4.83 -4.42
N THR A 231 -0.57 -5.00 -3.15
CA THR A 231 0.38 -5.33 -2.08
C THR A 231 1.02 -6.69 -2.33
N GLY A 232 2.35 -6.73 -2.27
CA GLY A 232 3.14 -7.93 -2.59
C GLY A 232 3.47 -8.07 -4.08
N GLY A 233 3.07 -7.11 -4.93
CA GLY A 233 3.43 -7.07 -6.35
C GLY A 233 3.03 -8.34 -7.12
N PRO A 234 1.74 -8.72 -7.10
CA PRO A 234 1.31 -9.93 -7.80
C PRO A 234 1.57 -9.84 -9.29
N SER A 235 1.69 -10.98 -9.97
CA SER A 235 1.82 -10.99 -11.43
C SER A 235 0.54 -10.51 -12.13
N LEU A 236 -0.63 -10.74 -11.53
CA LEU A 236 -1.94 -10.41 -12.09
C LEU A 236 -2.95 -9.97 -11.01
N VAL A 237 -3.71 -8.92 -11.30
CA VAL A 237 -4.90 -8.53 -10.54
C VAL A 237 -6.09 -8.54 -11.49
N VAL A 238 -7.13 -9.28 -11.13
CA VAL A 238 -8.40 -9.30 -11.89
C VAL A 238 -9.51 -8.83 -10.98
N SER A 239 -10.20 -7.76 -11.37
CA SER A 239 -11.42 -7.31 -10.71
C SER A 239 -12.68 -7.71 -11.47
N THR A 240 -13.79 -7.86 -10.76
CA THR A 240 -15.12 -8.05 -11.33
C THR A 240 -16.11 -7.08 -10.69
N GLY A 241 -16.96 -6.46 -11.50
CA GLY A 241 -17.97 -5.50 -11.03
C GLY A 241 -17.53 -4.03 -11.09
N GLY A 242 -18.49 -3.12 -10.89
CA GLY A 242 -18.23 -1.69 -10.89
C GLY A 242 -17.76 -1.07 -12.21
N THR A 243 -17.92 -1.76 -13.35
CA THR A 243 -17.47 -1.29 -14.68
C THR A 243 -18.57 -0.69 -15.56
N GLY A 244 -19.83 -0.69 -15.12
CA GLY A 244 -20.97 -0.21 -15.89
C GLY A 244 -21.12 1.32 -15.89
N ALA A 245 -22.32 1.80 -16.19
CA ALA A 245 -22.65 3.22 -16.20
C ALA A 245 -23.40 3.68 -14.93
N SER A 246 -23.51 2.84 -13.90
CA SER A 246 -24.13 3.24 -12.64
C SER A 246 -23.33 4.37 -11.99
N PRO A 247 -23.96 5.34 -11.28
CA PRO A 247 -23.23 6.36 -10.53
C PRO A 247 -22.24 5.81 -9.50
N THR A 248 -22.48 4.59 -9.02
CA THR A 248 -21.63 3.88 -8.06
C THR A 248 -20.51 3.08 -8.73
N ASP A 249 -20.54 2.87 -10.04
CA ASP A 249 -19.53 2.09 -10.75
C ASP A 249 -18.24 2.92 -10.88
N GLN A 250 -17.24 2.65 -10.03
CA GLN A 250 -15.98 3.41 -9.99
C GLN A 250 -14.72 2.56 -10.22
N THR A 251 -14.88 1.27 -10.55
CA THR A 251 -13.73 0.36 -10.77
C THR A 251 -12.76 0.87 -11.86
N PRO A 252 -13.21 1.38 -13.02
CA PRO A 252 -12.31 1.92 -14.04
C PRO A 252 -11.55 3.16 -13.58
N GLU A 253 -12.20 4.07 -12.86
CA GLU A 253 -11.59 5.28 -12.32
C GLU A 253 -10.51 4.94 -11.30
N ALA A 254 -10.82 4.06 -10.35
CA ALA A 254 -9.85 3.55 -9.38
C ALA A 254 -8.68 2.83 -10.07
N THR A 255 -8.99 2.04 -11.11
CA THR A 255 -7.96 1.33 -11.89
C THR A 255 -7.03 2.28 -12.61
N ARG A 256 -7.56 3.32 -13.25
CA ARG A 256 -6.73 4.30 -13.97
C ARG A 256 -5.69 4.98 -13.10
N VAL A 257 -6.02 5.23 -11.82
CA VAL A 257 -5.10 5.91 -10.87
C VAL A 257 -3.84 5.07 -10.60
N VAL A 258 -3.94 3.73 -10.66
CA VAL A 258 -2.80 2.84 -10.36
C VAL A 258 -2.04 2.36 -11.59
N LEU A 259 -2.55 2.62 -12.80
CA LEU A 259 -1.91 2.18 -14.04
C LEU A 259 -0.81 3.15 -14.47
N ASP A 260 0.37 2.60 -14.75
CA ASP A 260 1.45 3.31 -15.46
C ASP A 260 1.25 3.28 -16.98
N ARG A 261 0.59 2.22 -17.47
CA ARG A 261 0.36 2.00 -18.91
C ARG A 261 -0.93 1.25 -19.16
N GLU A 262 -1.81 1.83 -19.97
CA GLU A 262 -3.03 1.15 -20.42
C GLU A 262 -2.73 0.15 -21.56
N LEU A 263 -3.48 -0.93 -21.60
CA LEU A 263 -3.53 -1.94 -22.67
C LEU A 263 -4.92 -1.91 -23.32
N PRO A 264 -5.26 -0.83 -24.06
CA PRO A 264 -6.63 -0.60 -24.54
C PRO A 264 -7.14 -1.72 -25.45
N GLY A 265 -6.27 -2.32 -26.27
CA GLY A 265 -6.64 -3.42 -27.17
C GLY A 265 -7.18 -4.65 -26.43
N LEU A 266 -6.68 -4.94 -25.22
CA LEU A 266 -7.18 -6.05 -24.40
C LEU A 266 -8.58 -5.74 -23.84
N ALA A 267 -8.77 -4.52 -23.33
CA ALA A 267 -10.08 -4.07 -22.86
C ALA A 267 -11.13 -4.00 -23.99
N GLU A 268 -10.72 -3.59 -25.19
CA GLU A 268 -11.56 -3.60 -26.39
C GLU A 268 -11.91 -5.02 -26.85
N ALA A 269 -10.96 -5.95 -26.80
CA ALA A 269 -11.24 -7.35 -27.12
C ALA A 269 -12.29 -7.96 -26.19
N MET A 270 -12.23 -7.65 -24.89
CA MET A 270 -13.26 -8.07 -23.91
C MET A 270 -14.63 -7.45 -24.22
N ARG A 271 -14.69 -6.15 -24.51
CA ARG A 271 -15.95 -5.49 -24.92
C ARG A 271 -16.52 -6.12 -26.18
N ARG A 272 -15.69 -6.30 -27.22
CA ARG A 272 -16.08 -6.93 -28.48
C ARG A 272 -16.63 -8.33 -28.26
N LYS A 273 -15.95 -9.15 -27.44
CA LYS A 273 -16.41 -10.49 -27.09
C LYS A 273 -17.78 -10.49 -26.41
N GLY A 274 -17.98 -9.61 -25.43
CA GLY A 274 -19.28 -9.46 -24.77
C GLY A 274 -20.39 -8.99 -25.74
N THR A 275 -20.07 -8.11 -26.70
CA THR A 275 -21.06 -7.61 -27.68
C THR A 275 -21.55 -8.66 -28.67
N GLU A 276 -20.85 -9.78 -28.84
CA GLU A 276 -21.35 -10.94 -29.60
C GLU A 276 -22.62 -11.53 -28.96
N LYS A 277 -22.80 -11.37 -27.64
CA LYS A 277 -23.93 -11.90 -26.88
C LYS A 277 -24.96 -10.84 -26.51
N THR A 278 -24.51 -9.62 -26.17
CA THR A 278 -25.42 -8.53 -25.80
C THR A 278 -24.83 -7.17 -26.13
N VAL A 279 -25.62 -6.33 -26.80
CA VAL A 279 -25.23 -4.94 -27.11
C VAL A 279 -24.87 -4.14 -25.84
N HIS A 280 -25.43 -4.48 -24.68
CA HIS A 280 -25.14 -3.79 -23.42
C HIS A 280 -23.69 -3.95 -22.94
N ALA A 281 -22.96 -4.97 -23.41
CA ALA A 281 -21.54 -5.12 -23.09
C ALA A 281 -20.70 -3.93 -23.59
N SER A 282 -21.18 -3.22 -24.62
CA SER A 282 -20.55 -1.98 -25.11
C SER A 282 -20.46 -0.86 -24.07
N LEU A 283 -21.31 -0.90 -23.03
CA LEU A 283 -21.32 0.09 -21.95
C LEU A 283 -20.25 -0.15 -20.88
N SER A 284 -19.53 -1.28 -20.93
CA SER A 284 -18.48 -1.57 -19.96
C SER A 284 -17.28 -0.63 -20.15
N ARG A 285 -16.97 0.12 -19.11
CA ARG A 285 -15.82 1.03 -19.03
C ARG A 285 -14.56 0.37 -18.48
N GLY A 286 -14.57 -0.96 -18.28
CA GLY A 286 -13.44 -1.71 -17.73
C GLY A 286 -12.12 -1.43 -18.48
N LEU A 287 -11.04 -1.36 -17.72
CA LEU A 287 -9.68 -1.13 -18.20
C LEU A 287 -8.84 -2.41 -18.09
N ALA A 288 -7.76 -2.43 -18.86
CA ALA A 288 -6.66 -3.37 -18.70
C ALA A 288 -5.35 -2.60 -18.83
N GLY A 289 -4.32 -2.96 -18.08
CA GLY A 289 -3.07 -2.23 -18.08
C GLY A 289 -1.99 -2.82 -17.18
N LEU A 290 -0.91 -2.08 -17.00
CA LEU A 290 0.21 -2.39 -16.13
C LEU A 290 0.32 -1.40 -14.98
N ALA A 291 0.55 -1.92 -13.77
CA ALA A 291 0.98 -1.20 -12.58
C ALA A 291 2.33 -1.79 -12.14
N GLY A 292 3.43 -1.13 -12.51
CA GLY A 292 4.78 -1.66 -12.46
C GLY A 292 4.90 -2.95 -13.28
N ARG A 293 5.11 -4.07 -12.58
CA ARG A 293 5.19 -5.43 -13.15
C ARG A 293 3.88 -6.22 -13.02
N THR A 294 2.83 -5.61 -12.50
CA THR A 294 1.54 -6.25 -12.29
C THR A 294 0.63 -5.97 -13.48
N VAL A 295 0.04 -7.02 -14.06
CA VAL A 295 -1.06 -6.85 -15.03
C VAL A 295 -2.35 -6.62 -14.24
N VAL A 296 -3.12 -5.58 -14.56
CA VAL A 296 -4.42 -5.30 -13.94
C VAL A 296 -5.52 -5.36 -15.00
N VAL A 297 -6.61 -6.07 -14.73
CA VAL A 297 -7.73 -6.26 -15.65
C VAL A 297 -9.06 -6.11 -14.93
N ASN A 298 -9.98 -5.31 -15.48
CA ASN A 298 -11.35 -5.21 -14.99
C ASN A 298 -12.31 -6.01 -15.87
N LEU A 299 -13.13 -6.85 -15.22
CA LEU A 299 -14.19 -7.62 -15.86
C LEU A 299 -15.59 -7.16 -15.40
N PRO A 300 -16.64 -7.36 -16.23
CA PRO A 300 -18.00 -7.04 -15.83
C PRO A 300 -18.48 -7.89 -14.65
N GLY A 301 -19.36 -7.34 -13.81
CA GLY A 301 -19.92 -8.01 -12.62
C GLY A 301 -20.96 -9.10 -12.89
N SER A 302 -21.07 -9.58 -14.13
CA SER A 302 -21.99 -10.66 -14.50
C SER A 302 -21.22 -11.96 -14.78
N PRO A 303 -21.74 -13.14 -14.39
CA PRO A 303 -21.09 -14.42 -14.67
C PRO A 303 -20.78 -14.65 -16.16
N GLY A 304 -21.66 -14.17 -17.04
CA GLY A 304 -21.43 -14.20 -18.48
C GLY A 304 -20.27 -13.32 -18.93
N GLY A 305 -20.21 -12.08 -18.44
CA GLY A 305 -19.13 -11.14 -18.75
C GLY A 305 -17.77 -11.60 -18.23
N VAL A 306 -17.72 -12.25 -17.06
CA VAL A 306 -16.50 -12.89 -16.55
C VAL A 306 -16.03 -14.02 -17.45
N ARG A 307 -16.92 -14.92 -17.89
CA ARG A 307 -16.56 -16.00 -18.83
C ARG A 307 -16.05 -15.47 -20.16
N ASP A 308 -16.66 -14.40 -20.67
CA ASP A 308 -16.20 -13.74 -21.90
C ASP A 308 -14.81 -13.13 -21.71
N GLY A 309 -14.59 -12.44 -20.58
CA GLY A 309 -13.28 -11.91 -20.20
C GLY A 309 -12.20 -12.99 -20.10
N ILE A 310 -12.50 -14.10 -19.42
CA ILE A 310 -11.61 -15.27 -19.33
C ILE A 310 -11.24 -15.78 -20.72
N SER A 311 -12.22 -15.94 -21.62
CA SER A 311 -11.97 -16.45 -22.98
C SER A 311 -11.06 -15.54 -23.83
N VAL A 312 -10.99 -14.25 -23.49
CA VAL A 312 -10.08 -13.29 -24.13
C VAL A 312 -8.70 -13.31 -23.49
N LEU A 313 -8.63 -13.45 -22.15
CA LEU A 313 -7.37 -13.45 -21.40
C LEU A 313 -6.59 -14.74 -21.59
N GLU A 314 -7.25 -15.89 -21.51
CA GLU A 314 -6.63 -17.21 -21.51
C GLU A 314 -5.58 -17.43 -22.62
N PRO A 315 -5.82 -17.10 -23.91
CA PRO A 315 -4.82 -17.31 -24.96
C PRO A 315 -3.63 -16.35 -24.92
N VAL A 316 -3.73 -15.20 -24.25
CA VAL A 316 -2.69 -14.16 -24.24
C VAL A 316 -1.96 -14.04 -22.90
N LEU A 317 -2.50 -14.65 -21.83
CA LEU A 317 -2.07 -14.40 -20.45
C LEU A 317 -0.60 -14.77 -20.23
N ASP A 318 -0.17 -15.95 -20.68
CA ASP A 318 1.21 -16.41 -20.47
C ASP A 318 2.23 -15.52 -21.20
N HIS A 319 1.94 -15.16 -22.45
CA HIS A 319 2.78 -14.27 -23.24
C HIS A 319 2.85 -12.87 -22.60
N LEU A 320 1.70 -12.32 -22.20
CA LEU A 320 1.61 -11.03 -21.54
C LEU A 320 2.43 -10.99 -20.25
N LEU A 321 2.31 -12.01 -19.38
CA LEU A 321 3.07 -12.07 -18.13
C LEU A 321 4.57 -12.26 -18.38
N ALA A 322 4.96 -13.07 -19.36
CA ALA A 322 6.37 -13.23 -19.73
C ALA A 322 6.99 -11.91 -20.25
N GLN A 323 6.24 -11.15 -21.06
CA GLN A 323 6.68 -9.86 -21.59
C GLN A 323 6.85 -8.83 -20.46
N VAL A 324 5.88 -8.74 -19.55
CA VAL A 324 5.94 -7.85 -18.37
C VAL A 324 7.06 -8.26 -17.42
N ALA A 325 7.34 -9.56 -17.30
CA ALA A 325 8.42 -10.06 -16.48
C ALA A 325 9.82 -9.72 -17.05
N GLY A 326 9.92 -9.23 -18.29
CA GLY A 326 11.17 -8.93 -18.99
C GLY A 326 11.76 -10.14 -19.72
N GLY A 327 11.00 -11.21 -19.90
CA GLY A 327 11.46 -12.49 -20.46
C GLY A 327 11.14 -12.73 -21.94
N GLY A 328 10.53 -11.78 -22.65
CA GLY A 328 10.15 -11.98 -24.05
C GLY A 328 11.19 -11.47 -25.03
N MET A 329 12.03 -12.35 -25.57
CA MET A 329 12.55 -12.13 -26.93
C MET A 329 11.36 -12.10 -27.88
N HIS A 330 11.35 -11.13 -28.81
CA HIS A 330 10.40 -11.11 -29.91
C HIS A 330 10.74 -12.25 -30.85
N ASP A 331 10.17 -13.43 -30.64
CA ASP A 331 10.15 -14.48 -31.65
C ASP A 331 8.70 -14.64 -32.15
N GLU A 332 8.53 -14.12 -33.37
CA GLU A 332 7.47 -14.26 -34.40
C GLU A 332 6.01 -14.58 -34.00
#